data_AF-W2TIG4-F1
#
_entry.id   AF-W2TIG4-F1
#
_cell.length_a   1.000
_cell.length_b   1.000
_cell.length_c   1.000
_cell.angle_alpha   90.00
_cell.angle_beta   90.00
_cell.angle_gamma   90.00
#
_symmetry.space_group_name_H-M   'P 1'
#
loop_
_entity.id
_entity.type
_entity.pdbx_description
1 polymer ?
#
loop_
_entity_poly.entity_id
_entity_poly.type
_entity_poly.pdbx_seq_one_letter_code
_entity_poly.pdbx_strand_id
1 'polypeptide(L)'
;MSAEDSDDDEEDEDDMDVIVDEKDPKIVEITSSEEDDDPSQLLQECKDEIEAARAHFESATQEETARLILKLAHIVSKSYEKTEIVDDIFDEAVDAAEDVLVRVKGVHRRPNSTTTQLVNNLIAQAGFVKCEEKWNIPVDRKTLGMMLHMFVSHQILGDQRELIRTYL
;
A
#
# COMPACT_ATOMS: atom_id res chain seq x y z
N MET A 1 -10.56 -66.20 -27.73
CA MET A 1 -10.43 -67.47 -26.99
C MET A 1 -9.72 -67.13 -25.68
N SER A 2 -10.19 -67.76 -24.60
CA SER A 2 -9.91 -67.64 -23.15
C SER A 2 -8.47 -67.26 -22.74
N ALA A 3 -8.17 -66.70 -21.55
CA ALA A 3 -8.60 -67.13 -20.22
C ALA A 3 -8.46 -66.02 -19.14
N GLU A 4 -9.19 -66.24 -18.04
CA GLU A 4 -9.08 -65.62 -16.72
C GLU A 4 -7.69 -65.85 -16.10
N ASP A 5 -7.23 -64.91 -15.27
CA ASP A 5 -6.54 -65.27 -14.02
C ASP A 5 -6.80 -64.21 -12.95
N SER A 6 -7.03 -64.73 -11.75
CA SER A 6 -7.41 -64.07 -10.50
C SER A 6 -6.17 -63.56 -9.78
N ASP A 7 -6.30 -62.51 -8.96
CA ASP A 7 -5.52 -62.42 -7.72
C ASP A 7 -6.29 -61.61 -6.67
N ASP A 8 -6.48 -62.31 -5.55
CA ASP A 8 -6.95 -61.89 -4.22
C ASP A 8 -5.97 -60.89 -3.60
N ASP A 9 -6.49 -59.94 -2.82
CA ASP A 9 -5.75 -59.33 -1.72
C ASP A 9 -6.77 -58.98 -0.60
N GLU A 10 -6.90 -59.91 0.35
CA GLU A 10 -7.45 -59.70 1.70
C GLU A 10 -6.37 -59.09 2.63
N GLU A 11 -6.81 -58.68 3.84
CA GLU A 11 -6.05 -58.27 5.04
C GLU A 11 -5.72 -56.74 5.11
N ASP A 12 -6.09 -55.96 6.14
CA ASP A 12 -6.36 -56.24 7.56
C ASP A 12 -7.34 -55.22 8.18
N GLU A 13 -8.27 -55.73 9.00
CA GLU A 13 -9.06 -54.97 9.98
C GLU A 13 -8.25 -54.83 11.29
N ASP A 14 -7.65 -53.67 11.52
CA ASP A 14 -7.08 -53.34 12.84
C ASP A 14 -8.12 -52.64 13.72
N ASP A 15 -8.78 -53.45 14.54
CA ASP A 15 -9.50 -53.08 15.76
C ASP A 15 -8.50 -52.46 16.76
N MET A 16 -8.65 -51.17 17.08
CA MET A 16 -7.94 -50.58 18.23
C MET A 16 -8.94 -49.88 19.17
N ASP A 17 -9.27 -50.63 20.23
CA ASP A 17 -9.87 -50.19 21.48
C ASP A 17 -9.23 -48.87 21.97
N VAL A 18 -10.03 -47.80 22.04
CA VAL A 18 -9.67 -46.61 22.84
C VAL A 18 -10.51 -46.59 24.11
N ILE A 19 -9.81 -46.90 25.18
CA ILE A 19 -10.21 -46.96 26.58
C ILE A 19 -10.91 -45.66 27.02
N VAL A 20 -12.08 -45.81 27.60
CA VAL A 20 -12.84 -44.76 28.29
C VAL A 20 -12.14 -44.45 29.62
N ASP A 21 -11.54 -43.27 29.75
CA ASP A 21 -11.07 -42.76 31.05
C ASP A 21 -12.03 -41.63 31.52
N GLU A 22 -13.01 -42.01 32.32
CA GLU A 22 -13.90 -41.10 33.04
C GLU A 22 -13.16 -40.46 34.23
N LYS A 23 -12.60 -39.26 34.09
CA LYS A 23 -12.45 -38.32 35.22
C LYS A 23 -12.54 -36.84 34.81
N ASP A 24 -13.62 -36.22 35.28
CA ASP A 24 -13.84 -34.80 35.56
C ASP A 24 -13.64 -33.78 34.41
N PRO A 25 -14.72 -33.40 33.69
CA PRO A 25 -14.69 -32.12 32.99
C PRO A 25 -14.79 -31.03 34.06
N LYS A 26 -13.66 -30.42 34.41
CA LYS A 26 -13.69 -29.01 34.84
C LYS A 26 -14.31 -28.26 33.67
N ILE A 27 -15.60 -27.95 33.81
CA ILE A 27 -16.32 -26.98 33.01
C ILE A 27 -15.52 -25.68 33.16
N VAL A 28 -14.58 -25.46 32.23
CA VAL A 28 -14.21 -24.11 31.87
C VAL A 28 -15.50 -23.60 31.25
N GLU A 29 -16.22 -22.82 32.04
CA GLU A 29 -17.32 -21.99 31.57
C GLU A 29 -16.67 -20.99 30.61
N ILE A 30 -16.38 -21.48 29.38
CA ILE A 30 -16.26 -20.64 28.22
C ILE A 30 -17.65 -20.07 28.14
N THR A 31 -17.79 -18.85 28.61
CA THR A 31 -18.88 -17.96 28.22
C THR A 31 -18.71 -17.76 26.72
N SER A 32 -19.05 -18.80 25.96
CA SER A 32 -19.52 -18.69 24.61
C SER A 32 -20.83 -17.96 24.81
N SER A 33 -20.77 -16.62 24.81
CA SER A 33 -21.92 -15.86 24.41
C SER A 33 -22.33 -16.50 23.10
N GLU A 34 -23.49 -17.15 23.10
CA GLU A 34 -24.23 -17.49 21.91
C GLU A 34 -24.62 -16.14 21.26
N GLU A 35 -23.62 -15.38 20.82
CA GLU A 35 -23.78 -14.46 19.70
C GLU A 35 -24.00 -15.40 18.54
N ASP A 36 -25.28 -15.67 18.29
CA ASP A 36 -25.75 -16.11 17.00
C ASP A 36 -25.21 -15.07 16.01
N ASP A 37 -24.00 -15.31 15.51
CA ASP A 37 -23.29 -14.42 14.60
C ASP A 37 -24.17 -14.29 13.35
N ASP A 38 -25.08 -13.31 13.36
CA ASP A 38 -25.97 -13.03 12.25
C ASP A 38 -25.08 -12.94 11.01
N PRO A 39 -25.26 -13.83 10.01
CA PRO A 39 -24.41 -13.81 8.82
C PRO A 39 -24.41 -12.44 8.13
N SER A 40 -25.47 -11.66 8.33
CA SER A 40 -25.57 -10.27 7.85
C SER A 40 -24.61 -9.33 8.59
N GLN A 41 -24.46 -9.49 9.90
CA GLN A 41 -23.53 -8.72 10.73
C GLN A 41 -22.08 -9.08 10.39
N LEU A 42 -21.74 -10.37 10.34
CA LEU A 42 -20.40 -10.82 9.92
C LEU A 42 -20.03 -10.32 8.51
N LEU A 43 -20.98 -10.35 7.57
CA LEU A 43 -20.78 -9.82 6.23
C LEU A 43 -20.55 -8.30 6.24
N GLN A 44 -21.23 -7.56 7.13
CA GLN A 44 -21.03 -6.13 7.27
C GLN A 44 -19.65 -5.82 7.86
N GLU A 45 -19.23 -6.53 8.89
CA GLU A 45 -17.89 -6.41 9.48
C GLU A 45 -16.80 -6.69 8.43
N CYS A 46 -16.94 -7.75 7.65
CA CYS A 46 -16.01 -8.04 6.54
C CYS A 46 -15.98 -6.91 5.48
N LYS A 47 -17.11 -6.28 5.16
CA LYS A 47 -17.13 -5.14 4.22
C LYS A 47 -16.40 -3.94 4.81
N ASP A 48 -16.63 -3.64 6.09
CA ASP A 48 -15.98 -2.53 6.78
C ASP A 48 -14.47 -2.75 6.88
N GLU A 49 -14.03 -3.99 7.16
CA GLU A 49 -12.61 -4.38 7.12
C GLU A 49 -11.99 -4.22 5.73
N ILE A 50 -12.70 -4.61 4.67
CA ILE A 50 -12.25 -4.41 3.28
C ILE A 50 -12.07 -2.91 2.98
N GLU A 51 -13.00 -2.07 3.42
CA GLU A 51 -12.91 -0.62 3.23
C GLU A 51 -11.74 -0.01 4.03
N ALA A 52 -11.53 -0.44 5.27
CA ALA A 52 -10.41 -0.02 6.10
C ALA A 52 -9.06 -0.43 5.48
N ALA A 53 -8.96 -1.67 5.00
CA ALA A 53 -7.76 -2.19 4.33
C ALA A 53 -7.43 -1.40 3.05
N ARG A 54 -8.45 -1.06 2.25
CA ARG A 54 -8.28 -0.19 1.07
C ARG A 54 -7.75 1.18 1.46
N ALA A 55 -8.36 1.85 2.45
CA ALA A 55 -7.94 3.16 2.90
C ALA A 55 -6.48 3.17 3.42
N HIS A 56 -6.07 2.11 4.13
CA HIS A 56 -4.70 1.93 4.59
C HIS A 56 -3.72 1.75 3.42
N PHE A 57 -4.04 0.87 2.46
CA PHE A 57 -3.22 0.67 1.26
C PHE A 57 -3.03 1.97 0.46
N GLU A 58 -4.10 2.74 0.28
CA GLU A 58 -4.07 4.02 -0.42
C GLU A 58 -3.16 5.04 0.29
N SER A 59 -3.31 5.19 1.60
CA SER A 59 -2.51 6.11 2.40
C SER A 59 -1.03 5.73 2.35
N ALA A 60 -0.72 4.44 2.52
CA ALA A 60 0.65 3.93 2.40
C ALA A 60 1.25 4.18 1.01
N THR A 61 0.45 3.96 -0.05
CA THR A 61 0.88 4.20 -1.44
C THR A 61 1.20 5.68 -1.68
N GLN A 62 0.37 6.58 -1.17
CA GLN A 62 0.56 8.04 -1.30
C GLN A 62 1.83 8.50 -0.58
N GLU A 63 2.03 8.04 0.65
CA GLU A 63 3.22 8.38 1.44
C GLU A 63 4.49 7.83 0.80
N GLU A 64 4.49 6.56 0.39
CA GLU A 64 5.70 5.95 -0.18
C GLU A 64 6.05 6.59 -1.53
N THR A 65 5.05 6.93 -2.34
CA THR A 65 5.28 7.68 -3.57
C THR A 65 5.86 9.06 -3.28
N ALA A 66 5.34 9.77 -2.29
CA ALA A 66 5.91 11.05 -1.88
C ALA A 66 7.36 10.88 -1.39
N ARG A 67 7.67 9.84 -0.61
CA ARG A 67 9.05 9.52 -0.19
C ARG A 67 9.96 9.27 -1.39
N LEU A 68 9.50 8.54 -2.41
CA LEU A 68 10.26 8.29 -3.63
C LEU A 68 10.56 9.58 -4.40
N ILE A 69 9.56 10.44 -4.59
CA ILE A 69 9.74 11.74 -5.27
C ILE A 69 10.73 12.62 -4.52
N LEU A 70 10.66 12.66 -3.18
CA LEU A 70 11.62 13.42 -2.37
C LEU A 70 13.04 12.86 -2.48
N LYS A 71 13.20 11.52 -2.52
CA LYS A 71 14.51 10.88 -2.75
C LYS A 71 15.07 11.22 -4.14
N LEU A 72 14.23 11.20 -5.18
CA LEU A 72 14.61 11.59 -6.55
C LEU A 72 15.04 13.07 -6.59
N ALA A 73 14.25 13.97 -5.99
CA ALA A 73 14.62 15.38 -5.87
C ALA A 73 15.94 15.59 -5.14
N HIS A 74 16.21 14.79 -4.09
CA HIS A 74 17.48 14.83 -3.39
C HIS A 74 18.65 14.37 -4.28
N ILE A 75 18.48 13.29 -5.05
CA ILE A 75 19.48 12.80 -6.02
C ILE A 75 19.81 13.89 -7.05
N VAL A 76 18.78 14.51 -7.64
CA VAL A 76 18.93 15.63 -8.58
C VAL A 76 19.67 16.78 -7.91
N SER A 77 19.31 17.15 -6.68
CA SER A 77 19.96 18.25 -5.98
C SER A 77 21.47 18.02 -5.79
N LYS A 78 21.88 16.78 -5.48
CA LYS A 78 23.29 16.38 -5.39
C LYS A 78 23.99 16.34 -6.73
N SER A 79 23.27 16.05 -7.81
CA SER A 79 23.86 16.03 -9.15
C SER A 79 24.38 17.39 -9.59
N TYR A 80 23.84 18.51 -9.06
CA TYR A 80 24.33 19.86 -9.37
C TYR A 80 25.80 20.10 -8.96
N GLU A 81 26.38 19.26 -8.11
CA GLU A 81 27.81 19.27 -7.82
C GLU A 81 28.67 18.74 -9.00
N LYS A 82 28.04 18.07 -9.98
CA LYS A 82 28.66 17.43 -11.15
C LYS A 82 27.95 17.87 -12.44
N THR A 83 28.32 19.04 -12.93
CA THR A 83 27.66 19.72 -14.06
C THR A 83 27.59 18.91 -15.37
N GLU A 84 28.44 17.90 -15.55
CA GLU A 84 28.51 17.11 -16.80
C GLU A 84 27.32 16.15 -17.01
N ILE A 85 26.60 15.78 -15.94
CA ILE A 85 25.54 14.75 -15.99
C ILE A 85 24.21 15.21 -15.39
N VAL A 86 24.09 16.50 -15.07
CA VAL A 86 22.92 17.07 -14.38
C VAL A 86 21.64 16.89 -15.18
N ASP A 87 21.68 17.18 -16.48
CA ASP A 87 20.49 17.16 -17.33
C ASP A 87 19.99 15.72 -17.50
N ASP A 88 20.90 14.77 -17.77
CA ASP A 88 20.56 13.34 -17.88
C ASP A 88 19.94 12.80 -16.58
N ILE A 89 20.50 13.15 -15.41
CA ILE A 89 19.95 12.73 -14.11
C ILE A 89 18.59 13.39 -13.84
N PHE A 90 18.42 14.65 -14.23
CA PHE A 90 17.15 15.36 -14.06
C PHE A 90 16.04 14.68 -14.88
N ASP A 91 16.31 14.39 -16.15
CA ASP A 91 15.34 13.77 -17.04
C ASP A 91 14.99 12.35 -16.56
N GLU A 92 15.98 11.53 -16.19
CA GLU A 92 15.73 10.18 -15.65
C GLU A 92 14.92 10.22 -14.34
N ALA A 93 15.21 11.19 -13.46
CA ALA A 93 14.47 11.35 -12.22
C ALA A 93 13.03 11.82 -12.44
N VAL A 94 12.80 12.68 -13.43
CA VAL A 94 11.45 13.09 -13.83
C VAL A 94 10.71 11.89 -14.39
N ASP A 95 11.26 11.18 -15.38
CA ASP A 95 10.62 10.02 -16.00
C ASP A 95 10.25 8.93 -14.99
N ALA A 96 11.15 8.62 -14.06
CA ALA A 96 10.89 7.65 -13.00
C ALA A 96 9.76 8.11 -12.05
N ALA A 97 9.71 9.40 -11.71
CA ALA A 97 8.63 9.94 -10.88
C ALA A 97 7.28 9.93 -11.62
N GLU A 98 7.30 10.23 -12.92
CA GLU A 98 6.09 10.25 -13.76
C GLU A 98 5.46 8.87 -13.90
N ASP A 99 6.26 7.82 -14.15
CA ASP A 99 5.78 6.43 -14.21
C ASP A 99 5.07 6.02 -12.91
N VAL A 100 5.64 6.37 -11.75
CA VAL A 100 5.01 6.09 -10.46
C VAL A 100 3.73 6.91 -10.28
N LEU A 101 3.74 8.21 -10.60
CA LEU A 101 2.58 9.08 -10.47
C LEU A 101 1.40 8.63 -11.33
N VAL A 102 1.64 8.17 -12.56
CA VAL A 102 0.59 7.63 -13.44
C VAL A 102 -0.09 6.42 -12.80
N ARG A 103 0.68 5.52 -12.17
CA ARG A 103 0.13 4.36 -11.47
C ARG A 103 -0.71 4.76 -10.26
N VAL A 104 -0.24 5.76 -9.50
CA VAL A 104 -0.94 6.30 -8.33
C VAL A 104 -2.26 6.99 -8.70
N LYS A 105 -2.35 7.64 -9.87
CA LYS A 105 -3.61 8.22 -10.36
C LYS A 105 -4.71 7.17 -10.57
N GLY A 106 -4.34 5.92 -10.85
CA GLY A 106 -5.28 4.80 -10.98
C GLY A 106 -5.87 4.35 -9.64
N VAL A 107 -5.26 4.71 -8.51
CA VAL A 107 -5.74 4.39 -7.17
C VAL A 107 -6.82 5.42 -6.79
N HIS A 108 -8.10 5.05 -6.91
CA HIS A 108 -9.22 5.97 -6.76
C HIS A 108 -9.75 6.05 -5.33
N ARG A 109 -9.75 7.26 -4.75
CA ARG A 109 -10.44 7.59 -3.49
C ARG A 109 -11.58 8.59 -3.74
N ARG A 110 -12.67 8.46 -2.98
CA ARG A 110 -13.68 9.53 -2.77
C ARG A 110 -13.53 10.06 -1.34
N PRO A 111 -13.68 11.37 -1.08
CA PRO A 111 -13.91 12.47 -2.03
C PRO A 111 -12.64 13.13 -2.58
N ASN A 112 -11.47 12.94 -1.94
CA ASN A 112 -10.23 13.60 -2.33
C ASN A 112 -9.39 12.70 -3.23
N SER A 113 -8.84 13.27 -4.30
CA SER A 113 -7.96 12.54 -5.19
C SER A 113 -6.68 12.09 -4.47
N THR A 114 -6.17 10.91 -4.82
CA THR A 114 -4.92 10.34 -4.31
C THR A 114 -3.72 11.26 -4.59
N THR A 115 -3.75 11.99 -5.70
CA THR A 115 -2.74 12.99 -6.07
C THR A 115 -2.76 14.21 -5.14
N THR A 116 -3.92 14.64 -4.64
CA THR A 116 -4.00 15.75 -3.66
C THR A 116 -3.28 15.43 -2.37
N GLN A 117 -3.51 14.26 -1.77
CA GLN A 117 -2.86 13.90 -0.51
C GLN A 117 -1.35 13.71 -0.70
N LEU A 118 -0.93 13.12 -1.82
CA LEU A 118 0.47 13.01 -2.18
C LEU A 118 1.14 14.39 -2.27
N VAL A 119 0.53 15.36 -2.96
CA VAL A 119 1.08 16.72 -3.08
C VAL A 119 1.14 17.42 -1.72
N ASN A 120 0.11 17.25 -0.88
CA ASN A 120 0.13 17.76 0.49
C ASN A 120 1.30 17.20 1.30
N ASN A 121 1.59 15.90 1.18
CA ASN A 121 2.74 15.28 1.83
C ASN A 121 4.05 15.90 1.35
N LEU A 122 4.22 16.12 0.03
CA LEU A 122 5.41 16.79 -0.51
C LEU A 122 5.60 18.21 0.05
N ILE A 123 4.53 19.00 0.09
CA ILE A 123 4.51 20.38 0.60
C ILE A 123 4.86 20.40 2.10
N ALA A 124 4.28 19.47 2.89
CA ALA A 124 4.54 19.35 4.32
C ALA A 124 5.99 18.92 4.62
N GLN A 125 6.53 17.95 3.86
CA GLN A 125 7.91 17.51 4.04
C GLN A 125 8.91 18.60 3.65
N ALA A 126 8.64 19.36 2.58
CA ALA A 126 9.43 20.52 2.18
C ALA A 126 9.35 21.71 3.17
N GLY A 127 8.43 21.65 4.14
CA GLY A 127 8.33 22.60 5.24
C GLY A 127 7.58 23.88 4.88
N PHE A 128 6.67 23.83 3.92
CA PHE A 128 5.75 24.94 3.61
C PHE A 128 4.55 24.97 4.56
N VAL A 129 4.18 23.82 5.13
CA VAL A 129 3.14 23.69 6.16
C VAL A 129 3.66 22.87 7.34
N LYS A 130 2.94 22.92 8.47
CA LYS A 130 3.24 22.10 9.64
C LYS A 130 3.15 20.61 9.25
N CYS A 131 4.17 19.85 9.59
CA CYS A 131 4.28 18.43 9.31
C CYS A 131 4.31 17.69 10.66
N GLU A 132 3.37 16.79 10.88
CA GLU A 132 3.26 16.05 12.15
C GLU A 132 4.41 15.04 12.30
N GLU A 133 4.74 14.35 11.20
CA GLU A 133 5.85 13.41 11.14
C GLU A 133 6.86 13.84 10.06
N LYS A 134 8.13 13.96 10.43
CA LYS A 134 9.21 14.24 9.49
C LYS A 134 9.90 12.95 9.07
N TRP A 135 10.02 12.73 7.76
CA TRP A 135 10.63 11.52 7.21
C TRP A 135 12.16 11.58 7.12
N ASN A 136 12.79 12.68 7.56
CA ASN A 136 14.25 12.89 7.55
C ASN A 136 14.90 12.74 6.16
N ILE A 137 14.14 12.95 5.09
CA ILE A 137 14.67 13.05 3.72
C ILE A 137 15.06 14.52 3.51
N PRO A 138 16.33 14.82 3.13
CA PRO A 138 16.72 16.20 2.81
C PRO A 138 15.92 16.71 1.62
N VAL A 139 15.37 17.92 1.73
CA VAL A 139 14.54 18.51 0.67
C VAL A 139 15.17 19.81 0.19
N ASP A 140 15.66 19.80 -1.05
CA ASP A 140 15.96 21.04 -1.76
C ASP A 140 14.68 21.58 -2.43
N ARG A 141 14.17 22.70 -1.90
CA ARG A 141 12.89 23.28 -2.34
C ARG A 141 12.92 23.70 -3.80
N LYS A 142 14.06 24.15 -4.31
CA LYS A 142 14.20 24.60 -5.69
C LYS A 142 14.08 23.41 -6.64
N THR A 143 14.80 22.33 -6.36
CA THR A 143 14.77 21.09 -7.14
C THR A 143 13.39 20.46 -7.13
N LEU A 144 12.78 20.34 -5.95
CA LEU A 144 11.41 19.85 -5.83
C LEU A 144 10.41 20.73 -6.60
N GLY A 145 10.55 22.05 -6.53
CA GLY A 145 9.71 22.99 -7.28
C GLY A 145 9.84 22.81 -8.81
N MET A 146 11.07 22.63 -9.31
CA MET A 146 11.30 22.36 -10.74
C MET A 146 10.65 21.04 -11.18
N MET A 147 10.82 19.96 -10.42
CA MET A 147 10.18 18.67 -10.72
C MET A 147 8.66 18.77 -10.70
N LEU A 148 8.08 19.42 -9.68
CA LEU A 148 6.63 19.62 -9.59
C LEU A 148 6.09 20.47 -10.75
N HIS A 149 6.83 21.49 -11.19
CA HIS A 149 6.49 22.26 -12.38
C HIS A 149 6.48 21.39 -13.65
N MET A 150 7.44 20.47 -13.80
CA MET A 150 7.47 19.51 -14.90
C MET A 150 6.23 18.61 -14.89
N PHE A 151 5.89 18.02 -13.74
CA PHE A 151 4.71 17.15 -13.61
C PHE A 151 3.38 17.88 -13.93
N VAL A 152 3.29 19.17 -13.59
CA VAL A 152 2.13 20.01 -13.96
C VAL A 152 2.11 20.31 -15.46
N SER A 153 3.28 20.59 -16.03
CA SER A 153 3.43 20.90 -17.46
C SER A 153 3.06 19.69 -18.32
N HIS A 154 3.50 18.50 -17.93
CA HIS A 154 3.18 17.21 -18.56
C HIS A 154 1.76 16.70 -18.25
N GLN A 155 0.93 17.49 -17.54
CA GLN A 155 -0.46 17.18 -17.17
C GLN A 155 -0.65 15.98 -16.22
N ILE A 156 0.42 15.46 -15.63
CA ILE A 156 0.34 14.37 -14.64
C ILE A 156 -0.29 14.89 -13.35
N LEU A 157 0.16 16.05 -12.86
CA LEU A 157 -0.42 16.73 -11.70
C LEU A 157 -1.19 18.00 -12.11
N GLY A 158 -1.76 18.01 -13.33
CA GLY A 158 -2.47 19.17 -13.87
C GLY A 158 -3.62 19.66 -12.99
N ASP A 159 -4.34 18.73 -12.35
CA ASP A 159 -5.41 18.96 -11.38
C ASP A 159 -4.92 19.56 -10.05
N GLN A 160 -3.64 19.38 -9.72
CA GLN A 160 -3.00 19.91 -8.51
C GLN A 160 -2.25 21.23 -8.75
N ARG A 161 -2.35 21.81 -9.96
CA ARG A 161 -1.64 23.04 -10.35
C ARG A 161 -1.82 24.18 -9.34
N GLU A 162 -3.05 24.45 -8.93
CA GLU A 162 -3.35 25.58 -8.04
C GLU A 162 -2.80 25.34 -6.62
N LEU A 163 -2.89 24.10 -6.15
CA LEU A 163 -2.31 23.69 -4.88
C LEU A 163 -0.79 23.86 -4.91
N ILE A 164 -0.12 23.39 -5.96
CA ILE A 164 1.34 23.54 -6.12
C ILE A 164 1.72 25.02 -6.15
N ARG A 165 1.04 25.84 -6.99
CA ARG A 165 1.30 27.28 -7.13
C ARG A 165 1.14 28.07 -5.83
N THR A 166 0.27 27.61 -4.93
CA THR A 166 0.05 28.27 -3.64
C THR A 166 1.29 28.21 -2.75
N TYR A 167 2.12 27.17 -2.90
CA TYR A 167 3.23 26.89 -1.99
C TYR A 167 4.61 26.94 -2.66
N LEU A 168 4.70 26.88 -3.99
CA LEU A 168 5.92 26.81 -4.79
C LEU A 168 5.88 27.77 -5.97
#